data_AF-A0A429AXC0-F1
#
_entry.id   AF-A0A429AXC0-F1
#
_cell.length_a   1.000
_cell.length_b   1.000
_cell.length_c   1.000
_cell.angle_alpha   90.00
_cell.angle_beta   90.00
_cell.angle_gamma   90.00
#
_symmetry.space_group_name_H-M   'P 1'
#
loop_
_entity.id
_entity.type
_entity.pdbx_description
1 polymer ?
#
loop_
_entity_poly.entity_id
_entity_poly.type
_entity_poly.pdbx_seq_one_letter_code
_entity_poly.pdbx_strand_id
1 'polypeptide(L)'
;MVDIHRPRRWPAYALAALMLGYAAGKADFAAQGRLGFPGGPPVPAAEAAGYFLDPSLAQWFAAGSGVLRACVALATVTAAGRRLPRGPLLAVLAVMLLAVGGGAAIMILDGFVGIGIGWRWYHGVAGIVVIVLGLETARSYLSSPRRP
;
A
#
# COMPACT_ATOMS: atom_id res chain seq x y z
N MET A 1 9.82 19.24 24.57
CA MET A 1 10.90 18.25 24.38
C MET A 1 10.28 17.01 23.75
N VAL A 2 10.45 16.81 22.44
CA VAL A 2 9.91 15.62 21.75
C VAL A 2 10.80 14.44 22.12
N ASP A 3 10.24 13.47 22.83
CA ASP A 3 10.96 12.27 23.24
C ASP A 3 11.31 11.42 22.00
N ILE A 4 12.54 11.59 21.51
CA ILE A 4 13.13 10.88 20.36
C ILE A 4 13.19 9.37 20.56
N HIS A 5 12.99 8.87 21.79
CA HIS A 5 13.04 7.43 22.09
C HIS A 5 11.68 6.73 22.03
N ARG A 6 10.56 7.45 21.89
CA ARG A 6 9.26 6.79 21.69
C ARG A 6 9.14 6.27 20.24
N PRO A 7 8.81 4.98 20.03
CA PRO A 7 8.57 4.46 18.70
C PRO A 7 7.46 5.25 18.01
N ARG A 8 7.77 5.81 16.84
CA ARG A 8 6.84 6.63 16.06
C ARG A 8 5.73 5.76 15.51
N ARG A 9 4.49 5.98 15.94
CA ARG A 9 3.32 5.22 15.50
C ARG A 9 2.58 5.84 14.31
N TRP A 10 2.77 7.15 14.10
CA TRP A 10 2.09 7.89 13.05
C TRP A 10 2.32 7.33 11.63
N PRO A 11 3.50 6.78 11.25
CA PRO A 11 3.68 6.24 9.90
C PRO A 11 2.72 5.09 9.60
N ALA A 12 2.47 4.23 10.60
CA ALA A 12 1.55 3.11 10.47
C ALA A 12 0.09 3.57 10.28
N TYR A 13 -0.34 4.62 11.00
CA TYR A 13 -1.68 5.20 10.83
C TYR A 13 -1.84 5.88 9.47
N ALA A 14 -0.84 6.65 9.05
CA ALA A 14 -0.84 7.30 7.73
C ALA A 14 -0.87 6.26 6.59
N LEU A 15 -0.04 5.21 6.71
CA LEU A 15 -0.04 4.11 5.75
C LEU A 15 -1.39 3.38 5.73
N ALA A 16 -1.97 3.10 6.89
CA ALA A 16 -3.28 2.45 6.97
C ALA A 16 -4.37 3.31 6.29
N ALA A 17 -4.39 4.61 6.55
CA ALA A 17 -5.34 5.53 5.90
C ALA A 17 -5.19 5.53 4.38
N LEU A 18 -3.96 5.60 3.86
CA LEU A 18 -3.69 5.53 2.42
C LEU A 18 -4.13 4.20 1.80
N MET A 19 -3.87 3.08 2.48
CA MET A 19 -4.27 1.76 2.00
C MET A 19 -5.79 1.57 2.01
N LEU A 20 -6.50 2.17 2.98
CA LEU A 20 -7.97 2.20 2.99
C LEU A 20 -8.53 3.07 1.87
N GLY A 21 -7.93 4.25 1.60
CA GLY A 21 -8.31 5.10 0.47
C GLY A 21 -8.12 4.38 -0.87
N TYR A 22 -6.98 3.68 -1.02
CA TYR A 22 -6.74 2.79 -2.16
C TYR A 22 -7.80 1.69 -2.26
N ALA A 23 -8.11 1.00 -1.15
CA ALA A 23 -9.10 -0.06 -1.14
C ALA A 23 -10.50 0.44 -1.55
N ALA A 24 -10.91 1.60 -1.05
CA ALA A 24 -12.18 2.22 -1.38
C ALA A 24 -12.26 2.56 -2.87
N GLY A 25 -11.23 3.19 -3.44
CA GLY A 25 -11.22 3.48 -4.88
C GLY A 25 -11.20 2.21 -5.74
N LYS A 26 -10.57 1.14 -5.26
CA LYS A 26 -10.60 -0.17 -5.92
C LYS A 26 -11.98 -0.82 -5.87
N ALA A 27 -12.68 -0.74 -4.73
CA ALA A 27 -14.06 -1.20 -4.61
C ALA A 27 -15.01 -0.43 -5.52
N ASP A 28 -14.82 0.88 -5.68
CA ASP A 28 -15.59 1.71 -6.62
C ASP A 28 -15.38 1.25 -8.08
N PHE A 29 -14.13 1.03 -8.49
CA PHE A 29 -13.84 0.50 -9.83
C PHE A 29 -14.40 -0.91 -10.02
N ALA A 30 -14.35 -1.75 -8.97
CA ALA A 30 -14.95 -3.08 -9.00
C ALA A 30 -16.47 -3.04 -9.21
N ALA A 31 -17.16 -2.14 -8.50
CA ALA A 31 -18.60 -1.93 -8.63
C ALA A 31 -18.99 -1.43 -10.03
N GLN A 32 -18.09 -0.72 -10.70
CA GLN A 32 -18.28 -0.24 -12.07
C GLN A 32 -17.80 -1.24 -13.14
N GLY A 33 -17.23 -2.39 -12.76
CA GLY A 33 -16.65 -3.36 -13.70
C GLY A 33 -15.44 -2.82 -14.47
N ARG A 34 -14.71 -1.85 -13.90
CA ARG A 34 -13.60 -1.16 -14.57
C ARG A 34 -12.26 -1.68 -14.09
N LEU A 35 -11.30 -1.80 -15.01
CA LEU A 35 -9.88 -1.92 -14.66
C LEU A 35 -9.25 -0.54 -14.47
N GLY A 36 -8.25 -0.47 -13.61
CA GLY A 36 -7.38 0.70 -13.48
C GLY A 36 -7.01 1.01 -12.03
N PHE A 37 -6.38 2.15 -11.83
CA PHE A 37 -6.00 2.65 -10.51
C PHE A 37 -6.74 3.97 -10.24
N PRO A 38 -7.31 4.19 -9.04
CA PRO A 38 -7.99 5.43 -8.71
C PRO A 38 -7.11 6.67 -8.92
N GLY A 39 -7.51 7.56 -9.82
CA GLY A 39 -6.74 8.76 -10.20
C GLY A 39 -5.58 8.52 -11.18
N GLY A 40 -5.27 7.25 -11.50
CA GLY A 40 -4.25 6.86 -12.47
C GLY A 40 -4.70 6.96 -13.93
N PRO A 41 -3.80 6.67 -14.88
CA PRO A 41 -4.13 6.68 -16.31
C PRO A 41 -5.22 5.64 -16.63
N PRO A 42 -6.08 5.91 -17.63
CA PRO A 42 -7.11 4.97 -18.04
C PRO A 42 -6.47 3.73 -18.67
N VAL A 43 -7.04 2.55 -18.38
CA VAL A 43 -6.62 1.30 -19.02
C VAL A 43 -7.36 1.16 -20.36
N PRO A 44 -6.66 1.07 -21.51
CA PRO A 44 -7.30 0.86 -22.80
C PRO A 44 -8.08 -0.45 -22.86
N ALA A 45 -9.21 -0.46 -23.57
CA ALA A 45 -10.04 -1.65 -23.70
C ALA A 45 -9.31 -2.86 -24.30
N ALA A 46 -8.37 -2.62 -25.23
CA ALA A 46 -7.53 -3.66 -25.82
C ALA A 46 -6.60 -4.33 -24.79
N GLU A 47 -6.06 -3.56 -23.84
CA GLU A 47 -5.24 -4.09 -22.75
C GLU A 47 -6.10 -4.83 -21.72
N ALA A 48 -7.28 -4.30 -21.42
CA ALA A 48 -8.26 -4.94 -20.54
C ALA A 48 -8.76 -6.29 -21.10
N ALA A 49 -8.88 -6.43 -22.42
CA ALA A 49 -9.29 -7.68 -23.07
C ALA A 49 -8.26 -8.81 -22.93
N GLY A 50 -6.98 -8.45 -22.74
CA GLY A 50 -5.89 -9.41 -22.51
C GLY A 50 -5.76 -9.87 -21.05
N TYR A 51 -6.59 -9.34 -20.14
CA TYR A 51 -6.50 -9.66 -18.73
C TYR A 51 -7.07 -11.04 -18.43
N PHE A 52 -6.33 -11.84 -17.66
CA PHE A 52 -6.72 -13.21 -17.30
C PHE A 52 -7.95 -13.27 -16.37
N LEU A 53 -8.13 -12.26 -15.51
CA LEU A 53 -9.23 -12.16 -14.57
C LEU A 53 -10.26 -11.14 -15.04
N ASP A 54 -11.53 -11.42 -14.74
CA ASP A 54 -12.59 -10.43 -14.85
C ASP A 54 -12.19 -9.11 -14.14
N PRO A 55 -12.39 -7.95 -14.80
CA PRO A 55 -12.11 -6.63 -14.24
C PRO A 55 -12.63 -6.41 -12.82
N SER A 56 -13.90 -6.73 -12.57
CA SER A 56 -14.53 -6.51 -11.27
C SER A 56 -13.87 -7.38 -10.21
N LEU A 57 -13.67 -8.66 -10.50
CA LEU A 57 -13.04 -9.59 -9.59
C LEU A 57 -11.59 -9.18 -9.27
N ALA A 58 -10.82 -8.78 -10.27
CA ALA A 58 -9.45 -8.29 -10.09
C ALA A 58 -9.42 -7.05 -9.17
N GLN A 59 -10.35 -6.12 -9.34
CA GLN A 59 -10.45 -4.94 -8.47
C GLN A 59 -10.94 -5.28 -7.05
N TRP A 60 -11.83 -6.24 -6.86
CA TRP A 60 -12.22 -6.71 -5.53
C TRP A 60 -11.04 -7.35 -4.78
N PHE A 61 -10.22 -8.16 -5.45
CA PHE A 61 -8.98 -8.67 -4.86
C PHE A 61 -8.02 -7.53 -4.49
N ALA A 62 -7.88 -6.54 -5.37
CA ALA A 62 -7.07 -5.36 -5.09
C ALA A 62 -7.61 -4.58 -3.87
N ALA A 63 -8.93 -4.39 -3.76
CA ALA A 63 -9.57 -3.76 -2.61
C ALA A 63 -9.31 -4.52 -1.31
N GLY A 64 -9.56 -5.83 -1.32
CA GLY A 64 -9.28 -6.71 -0.18
C GLY A 64 -7.81 -6.67 0.25
N SER A 65 -6.89 -6.64 -0.71
CA SER A 65 -5.46 -6.50 -0.41
C SER A 65 -5.13 -5.13 0.22
N GLY A 66 -5.84 -4.06 -0.13
CA GLY A 66 -5.67 -2.75 0.50
C GLY A 66 -6.14 -2.76 1.96
N VAL A 67 -7.31 -3.36 2.24
CA VAL A 67 -7.82 -3.54 3.60
C VAL A 67 -6.86 -4.37 4.44
N LEU A 68 -6.38 -5.51 3.92
CA LEU A 68 -5.42 -6.35 4.61
C LEU A 68 -4.13 -5.59 4.96
N ARG A 69 -3.61 -4.81 4.01
CA ARG A 69 -2.43 -3.96 4.22
C ARG A 69 -2.65 -2.94 5.33
N ALA A 70 -3.83 -2.30 5.38
CA ALA A 70 -4.18 -1.38 6.46
C ALA A 70 -4.21 -2.09 7.83
N CYS A 71 -4.85 -3.27 7.89
CA CYS A 71 -4.90 -4.08 9.12
C CYS A 71 -3.51 -4.47 9.61
N VAL A 72 -2.61 -4.89 8.71
CA VAL A 72 -1.23 -5.24 9.07
C VAL A 72 -0.46 -4.02 9.57
N ALA A 73 -0.59 -2.86 8.92
CA ALA A 73 0.03 -1.63 9.40
C ALA A 73 -0.45 -1.29 10.82
N LEU A 74 -1.76 -1.35 11.08
CA LEU A 74 -2.32 -1.11 12.42
C LEU A 74 -1.87 -2.16 13.44
N ALA A 75 -1.68 -3.41 13.03
CA ALA A 75 -1.21 -4.47 13.91
C ALA A 75 0.18 -4.16 14.50
N THR A 76 1.02 -3.39 13.77
CA THR A 76 2.35 -3.00 14.26
C THR A 76 2.32 -2.04 15.46
N VAL A 77 1.24 -1.28 15.63
CA VAL A 77 1.13 -0.19 16.62
C VAL A 77 0.05 -0.41 17.69
N THR A 78 -0.90 -1.30 17.44
CA THR A 78 -2.01 -1.60 18.36
C THR A 78 -1.62 -2.63 19.42
N ALA A 79 -2.35 -2.65 20.54
CA ALA A 79 -2.14 -3.66 21.58
C ALA A 79 -2.50 -5.07 21.10
N ALA A 80 -3.61 -5.20 20.35
CA ALA A 80 -4.06 -6.47 19.79
C ALA A 80 -3.03 -7.06 18.81
N GLY A 81 -2.54 -6.26 17.86
CA GLY A 81 -1.56 -6.74 16.88
C GLY A 81 -0.20 -7.12 17.48
N ARG A 82 0.20 -6.49 18.61
CA ARG A 82 1.41 -6.87 19.34
C ARG A 82 1.34 -8.21 20.07
N ARG A 83 0.17 -8.85 20.12
CA ARG A 83 0.03 -10.25 20.57
C ARG A 83 0.40 -11.25 19.49
N LEU A 84 0.51 -10.81 18.22
CA LEU A 84 0.89 -11.68 17.13
C LEU A 84 2.37 -12.07 17.20
N PRO A 85 2.74 -13.29 16.77
CA PRO A 85 4.13 -13.67 16.65
C PRO A 85 4.90 -12.70 15.74
N ARG A 86 5.99 -12.14 16.28
CA ARG A 86 6.74 -11.07 15.60
C ARG A 86 7.32 -11.50 14.25
N GLY A 87 7.83 -12.72 14.14
CA GLY A 87 8.43 -13.25 12.90
C GLY A 87 7.44 -13.25 11.74
N PRO A 88 6.29 -13.92 11.86
CA PRO A 88 5.22 -13.89 10.86
C PRO A 88 4.78 -12.47 10.49
N LEU A 89 4.59 -11.57 11.48
CA LEU A 89 4.17 -10.19 11.17
C LEU A 89 5.23 -9.43 10.36
N LEU A 90 6.51 -9.63 10.66
CA LEU A 90 7.62 -9.07 9.88
C LEU A 90 7.69 -9.64 8.47
N ALA A 91 7.47 -10.94 8.30
CA ALA A 91 7.43 -11.57 6.98
C ALA A 91 6.28 -10.97 6.14
N VAL A 92 5.09 -10.83 6.72
CA VAL A 92 3.95 -10.20 6.03
C VAL A 92 4.24 -8.74 5.68
N LEU A 93 4.84 -7.97 6.60
CA LEU A 93 5.28 -6.59 6.32
C LEU A 93 6.28 -6.52 5.17
N ALA A 94 7.26 -7.44 5.13
CA ALA A 94 8.26 -7.49 4.07
C ALA A 94 7.62 -7.79 2.71
N VAL A 95 6.73 -8.78 2.64
CA VAL A 95 5.97 -9.10 1.42
C VAL A 95 5.14 -7.90 0.97
N MET A 96 4.46 -7.23 1.90
CA MET A 96 3.70 -6.02 1.60
C MET A 96 4.58 -4.89 1.07
N LEU A 97 5.76 -4.69 1.65
CA LEU A 97 6.72 -3.68 1.18
C LEU A 97 7.19 -3.96 -0.24
N LEU A 98 7.47 -5.22 -0.57
CA LEU A 98 7.84 -5.60 -1.94
C LEU A 98 6.69 -5.38 -2.92
N ALA A 99 5.48 -5.83 -2.58
CA ALA A 99 4.31 -5.69 -3.45
C ALA A 99 3.92 -4.22 -3.68
N VAL A 100 3.89 -3.42 -2.62
CA VAL A 100 3.62 -1.98 -2.69
C VAL A 100 4.77 -1.25 -3.40
N GLY A 101 6.01 -1.61 -3.06
CA GLY A 101 7.22 -1.02 -3.61
C GLY A 101 7.32 -1.22 -5.12
N GLY A 102 6.95 -2.39 -5.63
CA GLY A 102 6.90 -2.65 -7.08
C GLY A 102 5.93 -1.70 -7.81
N GLY A 103 4.70 -1.58 -7.32
CA GLY A 103 3.72 -0.66 -7.90
C GLY A 103 4.15 0.81 -7.78
N ALA A 104 4.66 1.21 -6.62
CA ALA A 104 5.18 2.56 -6.39
C ALA A 104 6.39 2.88 -7.28
N ALA A 105 7.30 1.93 -7.51
CA ALA A 105 8.45 2.10 -8.39
C ALA A 105 8.01 2.37 -9.83
N ILE A 106 6.98 1.67 -10.33
CA ILE A 106 6.40 1.96 -11.66
C ILE A 106 5.84 3.38 -11.71
N MET A 107 5.09 3.81 -10.69
CA MET A 107 4.55 5.18 -10.60
C MET A 107 5.65 6.24 -10.56
N ILE A 108 6.76 5.96 -9.86
CA ILE A 108 7.93 6.84 -9.77
C ILE A 108 8.62 6.96 -11.12
N LEU A 109 8.99 5.82 -11.72
CA LEU A 109 9.70 5.78 -13.00
C LEU A 109 8.87 6.45 -14.08
N ASP A 110 7.59 6.10 -14.19
CA ASP A 110 6.75 6.70 -15.23
C ASP A 110 6.43 8.17 -14.95
N GLY A 111 6.16 8.54 -13.69
CA GLY A 111 5.81 9.91 -13.33
C GLY A 111 6.95 10.92 -13.46
N PHE A 112 8.21 10.48 -13.31
CA PHE A 112 9.38 11.38 -13.38
C PHE A 112 10.27 11.18 -14.61
N VAL A 113 10.34 9.97 -15.15
CA VAL A 113 11.20 9.63 -16.31
C VAL A 113 10.37 9.45 -17.58
N GLY A 114 9.09 9.05 -17.46
CA GLY A 114 8.20 8.87 -18.61
C GLY A 114 8.50 7.58 -19.37
N ILE A 115 8.12 6.43 -18.80
CA ILE A 115 8.28 5.11 -19.46
C ILE A 115 7.07 4.73 -20.33
N GLY A 116 6.09 5.64 -20.47
CA GLY A 116 4.99 5.56 -21.44
C GLY A 116 3.66 5.03 -20.91
N ILE A 117 3.48 4.90 -19.59
CA ILE A 117 2.23 4.38 -18.99
C ILE A 117 1.20 5.49 -18.78
N GLY A 118 1.64 6.74 -18.59
CA GLY A 118 0.78 7.92 -18.46
C GLY A 118 0.57 8.41 -17.02
N TRP A 119 1.35 7.91 -16.06
CA TRP A 119 1.43 8.46 -14.72
C TRP A 119 2.02 9.88 -14.74
N ARG A 120 1.46 10.72 -13.87
CA ARG A 120 1.91 12.11 -13.68
C ARG A 120 2.88 12.22 -12.51
N TRP A 121 3.72 13.25 -12.49
CA TRP A 121 4.74 13.49 -11.45
C TRP A 121 4.22 13.34 -10.00
N TYR A 122 2.99 13.79 -9.71
CA TYR A 122 2.42 13.71 -8.37
C TYR A 122 2.11 12.28 -7.93
N HIS A 123 1.89 11.35 -8.88
CA HIS A 123 1.80 9.93 -8.60
C HIS A 123 3.17 9.35 -8.22
N GLY A 124 4.24 9.82 -8.87
CA GLY A 124 5.60 9.49 -8.47
C GLY A 124 5.88 9.94 -7.03
N VAL A 125 5.48 11.16 -6.66
CA VAL A 125 5.56 11.65 -5.27
C VAL A 125 4.74 10.75 -4.33
N ALA A 126 3.51 10.40 -4.68
CA ALA A 126 2.69 9.49 -3.89
C ALA A 126 3.35 8.11 -3.69
N GLY A 127 3.99 7.57 -4.73
CA GLY A 127 4.79 6.35 -4.66
C GLY A 127 5.93 6.45 -3.65
N ILE A 128 6.70 7.54 -3.68
CA ILE A 128 7.78 7.80 -2.71
C ILE A 128 7.22 7.86 -1.28
N VAL A 129 6.14 8.61 -1.07
CA VAL A 129 5.50 8.76 0.24
C VAL A 129 5.09 7.39 0.80
N VAL A 130 4.44 6.56 -0.01
CA VAL A 130 3.99 5.23 0.41
C VAL A 130 5.19 4.32 0.76
N ILE A 131 6.27 4.35 -0.03
CA ILE A 131 7.50 3.60 0.27
C ILE A 131 8.10 4.05 1.60
N VAL A 132 8.27 5.36 1.80
CA VAL A 132 8.86 5.92 3.02
C VAL A 132 8.00 5.57 4.24
N LEU A 133 6.68 5.71 4.15
CA LEU A 133 5.77 5.33 5.24
C LEU A 133 5.84 3.83 5.56
N GLY A 134 5.95 2.99 4.54
CA GLY A 134 6.15 1.55 4.70
C GLY A 134 7.46 1.23 5.44
N LEU A 135 8.57 1.81 4.99
CA LEU A 135 9.88 1.61 5.60
C LEU A 135 9.92 2.11 7.03
N GLU A 136 9.36 3.28 7.31
CA GLU A 136 9.29 3.84 8.67
C GLU A 136 8.36 3.04 9.57
N THR A 137 7.26 2.47 9.04
CA THR A 137 6.41 1.53 9.77
C THR A 137 7.19 0.27 10.17
N ALA A 138 7.89 -0.34 9.22
CA ALA A 138 8.70 -1.53 9.48
C ALA A 138 9.85 -1.24 10.45
N ARG A 139 10.58 -0.14 10.25
CA ARG A 139 11.66 0.32 11.13
C ARG A 139 11.16 0.56 12.55
N SER A 140 10.07 1.29 12.72
CA SER A 140 9.47 1.58 14.03
C SER A 140 9.04 0.29 14.74
N TYR A 141 8.46 -0.67 14.01
CA TYR A 141 8.10 -1.97 14.56
C TYR A 141 9.34 -2.78 14.95
N LEU A 142 10.38 -2.81 14.11
CA LEU A 142 11.66 -3.48 14.37
C LEU A 142 12.39 -2.92 15.59
N SER A 143 12.35 -1.61 15.81
CA SER A 143 12.97 -0.97 16.97
C SER A 143 12.11 -1.04 18.23
N SER A 144 10.83 -1.40 18.12
CA SER A 144 9.95 -1.52 19.28
C SER A 144 10.28 -2.79 20.09
N PRO A 145 10.52 -2.67 21.42
CA PRO A 145 10.76 -3.83 22.28
C PRO A 145 9.59 -4.79 22.22
N ARG A 146 9.87 -6.10 22.33
CA ARG A 146 8.83 -7.09 22.61
C ARG A 146 8.21 -6.74 23.96
N ARG A 147 6.89 -6.56 24.01
CA ARG A 147 6.20 -6.53 25.30
C ARG A 147 6.11 -7.98 25.79
N PRO A 148 6.41 -8.25 27.08
CA PRO A 148 6.18 -9.55 27.68
C PRO A 148 4.69 -9.91 27.65
#